data_AF-A0A9X4E430-F1
#
_entry.id   AF-A0A9X4E430-F1
#
_cell.length_a   1.000
_cell.length_b   1.000
_cell.length_c   1.000
_cell.angle_alpha   90.00
_cell.angle_beta   90.00
_cell.angle_gamma   90.00
#
_symmetry.space_group_name_H-M   'P 1'
#
loop_
_entity.id
_entity.type
_entity.pdbx_description
1 polymer ?
#
loop_
_entity_poly.entity_id
_entity_poly.type
_entity_poly.pdbx_seq_one_letter_code
_entity_poly.pdbx_strand_id
1 'polypeptide(L)'
;MSIVAIGIENGGGIIGTVFNTGSISGVVGISNEPNDLTQQTNGTVGGPITAIIGTIGLIQNNTGTITASRTGIVNAGVIGTLNNYGVVTGGSGAGFANYGTFSRGVSNTVSNASYSTAAISGGHLGTLANGGILSGLEGGVVNPGSIGAIVNGTVGTILSTDRVSTDVHQGGVENTGTINSITNKGYIAGWWGVRNAGGLLVTMANSGTIKGTDRSGVYNWGSISSLVNLAGGVISGVTYAYGIVNGTNLTGAGGIGTISNTGTIVGGSGIGNNSSSATLHPSIGTILNTGLILAQGGTVNGVPTPGVGVQNVYGTITSITANGTGAAGTGSIIAGVAPPTACTSPSASRTTPAPSAPSAPTPPP
;
A
#
# COMPACT_ATOMS: atom_id res chain seq x y z
N MET A 1 8.83 -39.93 11.82
CA MET A 1 8.53 -38.62 12.41
C MET A 1 9.80 -37.78 12.28
N SER A 2 9.80 -36.77 11.42
CA SER A 2 10.95 -35.85 11.32
C SER A 2 10.90 -34.94 12.54
N ILE A 3 11.88 -35.03 13.43
CA ILE A 3 12.02 -34.11 14.55
C ILE A 3 12.36 -32.75 13.93
N VAL A 4 11.41 -31.83 13.95
CA VAL A 4 11.69 -30.42 13.62
C VAL A 4 12.60 -29.92 14.73
N ALA A 5 13.87 -29.66 14.43
CA ALA A 5 14.78 -29.09 15.42
C ALA A 5 14.27 -27.67 15.77
N ILE A 6 13.83 -27.44 17.01
CA ILE A 6 13.41 -26.12 17.49
C ILE A 6 14.46 -25.66 18.50
N GLY A 7 14.91 -24.40 18.41
CA GLY A 7 15.91 -23.87 19.34
C GLY A 7 15.37 -23.77 20.76
N ILE A 8 14.21 -23.11 20.93
CA ILE A 8 13.43 -23.09 22.17
C ILE A 8 11.97 -23.38 21.84
N GLU A 9 11.40 -24.40 22.46
CA GLU A 9 9.98 -24.74 22.33
C GLU A 9 9.28 -24.56 23.68
N ASN A 10 8.17 -23.83 23.67
CA ASN A 10 7.23 -23.79 24.77
C ASN A 10 5.90 -24.40 24.31
N GLY A 11 5.67 -25.67 24.63
CA GLY A 11 4.47 -26.42 24.26
C GLY A 11 3.34 -26.31 25.29
N GLY A 12 3.09 -25.13 25.85
CA GLY A 12 1.98 -24.89 26.80
C GLY A 12 2.39 -24.45 28.20
N GLY A 13 3.69 -24.33 28.50
CA GLY A 13 4.21 -23.83 29.78
C GLY A 13 4.35 -22.30 29.81
N ILE A 14 4.84 -21.74 30.92
CA ILE A 14 5.17 -20.31 31.01
C ILE A 14 6.69 -20.18 30.94
N ILE A 15 7.20 -19.59 29.85
CA ILE A 15 8.59 -19.10 29.81
C ILE A 15 8.53 -17.60 30.09
N GLY A 16 8.92 -17.20 31.30
CA GLY A 16 8.84 -15.80 31.72
C GLY A 16 9.68 -14.87 30.84
N THR A 17 11.01 -14.99 30.90
CA THR A 17 11.90 -14.18 30.04
C THR A 17 13.02 -14.99 29.42
N VAL A 18 13.22 -14.83 28.12
CA VAL A 18 14.41 -15.31 27.39
C VAL A 18 15.33 -14.13 27.12
N PHE A 19 16.55 -14.18 27.67
CA PHE A 19 17.63 -13.26 27.34
C PHE A 19 18.63 -13.96 26.43
N ASN A 20 18.76 -13.49 25.20
CA ASN A 20 19.72 -14.03 24.25
C ASN A 20 20.82 -13.01 23.94
N THR A 21 22.06 -13.29 24.34
CA THR A 21 23.27 -12.57 23.91
C THR A 21 24.12 -13.37 22.93
N GLY A 22 23.76 -14.62 22.67
CA GLY A 22 24.45 -15.57 21.80
C GLY A 22 23.63 -15.90 20.55
N SER A 23 23.63 -17.18 20.15
CA SER A 23 22.85 -17.66 19.00
C SER A 23 21.80 -18.67 19.46
N ILE A 24 20.54 -18.44 19.09
CA ILE A 24 19.46 -19.43 19.19
C ILE A 24 19.10 -19.84 17.76
N SER A 25 19.27 -21.12 17.44
CA SER A 25 19.01 -21.65 16.11
C SER A 25 18.36 -23.02 16.16
N GLY A 26 17.35 -23.20 15.31
CA GLY A 26 16.69 -24.46 14.95
C GLY A 26 16.03 -24.27 13.58
N VAL A 27 15.33 -25.27 13.03
CA VAL A 27 14.38 -25.08 11.91
C VAL A 27 13.44 -23.90 12.22
N VAL A 28 12.99 -23.85 13.47
CA VAL A 28 12.39 -22.68 14.11
C VAL A 28 13.30 -22.24 15.26
N GLY A 29 13.61 -20.95 15.35
CA GLY A 29 14.44 -20.43 16.45
C GLY A 29 13.73 -20.53 17.80
N ILE A 30 12.59 -19.86 17.93
CA ILE A 30 11.72 -19.90 19.11
C ILE A 30 10.28 -20.17 18.68
N SER A 31 9.66 -21.20 19.26
CA SER A 31 8.23 -21.53 19.11
C SER A 31 7.52 -21.41 20.45
N ASN A 32 6.46 -20.62 20.52
CA ASN A 32 5.74 -20.35 21.77
C ASN A 32 4.22 -20.47 21.64
N GLU A 33 3.65 -21.49 22.27
CA GLU A 33 2.22 -21.79 22.28
C GLU A 33 1.79 -22.04 23.74
N PRO A 34 0.71 -21.48 24.34
CA PRO A 34 -0.05 -20.26 24.04
C PRO A 34 0.19 -19.12 25.08
N ASN A 35 1.23 -19.21 25.92
CA ASN A 35 1.40 -18.30 27.08
C ASN A 35 2.33 -17.12 26.81
N ASP A 36 2.29 -16.08 27.66
CA ASP A 36 3.12 -14.88 27.53
C ASP A 36 4.63 -15.19 27.67
N LEU A 37 5.34 -15.23 26.54
CA LEU A 37 6.79 -15.13 26.50
C LEU A 37 7.21 -13.66 26.47
N THR A 38 8.07 -13.24 27.41
CA THR A 38 8.87 -12.03 27.24
C THR A 38 10.23 -12.39 26.62
N GLN A 39 10.60 -11.78 25.50
CA GLN A 39 11.91 -12.01 24.89
C GLN A 39 12.72 -10.72 24.84
N GLN A 40 14.01 -10.79 25.24
CA GLN A 40 15.02 -9.80 24.92
C GLN A 40 16.13 -10.44 24.09
N THR A 41 16.36 -9.91 22.89
CA THR A 41 17.39 -10.41 21.98
C THR A 41 18.43 -9.34 21.73
N ASN A 42 19.63 -9.57 22.25
CA ASN A 42 20.84 -8.79 21.98
C ASN A 42 21.83 -9.57 21.08
N GLY A 43 21.61 -10.88 20.90
CA GLY A 43 22.32 -11.76 19.99
C GLY A 43 21.54 -12.07 18.71
N THR A 44 21.70 -13.29 18.17
CA THR A 44 21.01 -13.76 16.97
C THR A 44 19.95 -14.80 17.32
N VAL A 45 18.74 -14.65 16.79
CA VAL A 45 17.71 -15.70 16.76
C VAL A 45 17.41 -16.03 15.31
N GLY A 46 17.45 -17.31 14.93
CA GLY A 46 17.16 -17.67 13.55
C GLY A 46 16.81 -19.11 13.28
N GLY A 47 16.50 -19.37 12.02
CA GLY A 47 16.19 -20.70 11.49
C GLY A 47 15.91 -20.70 9.99
N PRO A 48 16.05 -21.84 9.29
CA PRO A 48 15.74 -21.93 7.87
C PRO A 48 14.26 -21.70 7.54
N ILE A 49 13.34 -21.77 8.49
CA ILE A 49 11.91 -21.49 8.24
C ILE A 49 11.49 -20.19 8.93
N THR A 50 11.44 -20.19 10.27
CA THR A 50 10.96 -19.03 11.03
C THR A 50 11.86 -18.75 12.21
N ALA A 51 12.23 -17.50 12.48
CA ALA A 51 13.06 -17.21 13.64
C ALA A 51 12.22 -17.29 14.92
N ILE A 52 11.01 -16.72 14.89
CA ILE A 52 10.11 -16.67 16.04
C ILE A 52 8.65 -16.91 15.58
N ILE A 53 7.93 -17.85 16.19
CA ILE A 53 6.52 -18.13 15.91
C ILE A 53 5.70 -18.30 17.20
N GLY A 54 4.43 -17.86 17.17
CA GLY A 54 3.41 -18.24 18.15
C GLY A 54 2.66 -17.07 18.78
N THR A 55 2.08 -17.31 19.97
CA THR A 55 1.53 -16.26 20.86
C THR A 55 2.68 -15.72 21.66
N ILE A 56 3.03 -14.44 21.61
CA ILE A 56 4.19 -13.93 22.34
C ILE A 56 3.73 -12.71 23.10
N GLY A 57 3.59 -12.82 24.42
CA GLY A 57 3.16 -11.69 25.23
C GLY A 57 3.93 -10.41 24.93
N LEU A 58 5.25 -10.51 24.81
CA LEU A 58 6.10 -9.33 24.65
C LEU A 58 7.49 -9.66 24.04
N ILE A 59 7.86 -9.04 22.92
CA ILE A 59 9.27 -8.98 22.51
C ILE A 59 9.78 -7.59 22.87
N GLN A 60 10.59 -7.47 23.93
CA GLN A 60 11.18 -6.22 24.35
C GLN A 60 12.59 -6.07 23.83
N ASN A 61 12.89 -4.89 23.30
CA ASN A 61 14.25 -4.40 23.11
C ASN A 61 15.12 -5.38 22.31
N ASN A 62 14.61 -5.92 21.19
CA ASN A 62 15.51 -6.60 20.27
C ASN A 62 16.53 -5.57 19.79
N THR A 63 17.78 -5.67 20.22
CA THR A 63 18.91 -4.85 19.71
C THR A 63 19.81 -5.66 18.79
N GLY A 64 19.63 -6.99 18.76
CA GLY A 64 20.34 -7.93 17.91
C GLY A 64 19.61 -8.24 16.59
N THR A 65 19.85 -9.43 16.05
CA THR A 65 19.35 -9.86 14.74
C THR A 65 18.35 -11.00 14.88
N ILE A 66 17.16 -10.83 14.34
CA ILE A 66 16.15 -11.88 14.19
C ILE A 66 16.06 -12.19 12.70
N THR A 67 16.58 -13.34 12.27
CA THR A 67 16.70 -13.66 10.84
C THR A 67 16.28 -15.08 10.52
N ALA A 68 15.50 -15.28 9.46
CA ALA A 68 15.15 -16.61 8.98
C ALA A 68 15.01 -16.64 7.46
N SER A 69 15.22 -17.81 6.86
CA SER A 69 15.20 -17.93 5.39
C SER A 69 13.80 -17.79 4.79
N ARG A 70 12.72 -17.95 5.57
CA ARG A 70 11.35 -17.61 5.14
C ARG A 70 10.83 -16.39 5.88
N THR A 71 10.41 -16.51 7.14
CA THR A 71 9.77 -15.39 7.86
C THR A 71 10.51 -15.07 9.15
N GLY A 72 10.85 -13.80 9.40
CA GLY A 72 11.53 -13.42 10.64
C GLY A 72 10.66 -13.73 11.87
N ILE A 73 9.56 -12.99 12.01
CA ILE A 73 8.61 -13.15 13.12
C ILE A 73 7.22 -13.48 12.56
N VAL A 74 6.56 -14.50 13.12
CA VAL A 74 5.15 -14.84 12.84
C VAL A 74 4.34 -14.75 14.12
N ASN A 75 3.37 -13.83 14.15
CA ASN A 75 2.31 -13.85 15.15
C ASN A 75 1.11 -14.66 14.64
N ALA A 76 0.81 -15.78 15.30
CA ALA A 76 -0.40 -16.56 15.05
C ALA A 76 -1.47 -16.41 16.14
N GLY A 77 -1.15 -15.73 17.26
CA GLY A 77 -2.04 -15.57 18.41
C GLY A 77 -2.08 -14.12 18.90
N VAL A 78 -1.85 -13.88 20.18
CA VAL A 78 -1.78 -12.52 20.73
C VAL A 78 -0.34 -12.10 20.92
N ILE A 79 0.03 -10.91 20.45
CA ILE A 79 1.24 -10.21 20.89
C ILE A 79 0.86 -8.86 21.50
N GLY A 80 1.32 -8.61 22.72
CA GLY A 80 1.13 -7.33 23.39
C GLY A 80 1.95 -6.23 22.72
N THR A 81 3.27 -6.34 22.74
CA THR A 81 4.18 -5.35 22.13
C THR A 81 5.42 -6.01 21.54
N LEU A 82 5.90 -5.48 20.40
CA LEU A 82 7.21 -5.78 19.83
C LEU A 82 7.96 -4.46 19.81
N ASN A 83 9.04 -4.35 20.57
CA ASN A 83 9.98 -3.23 20.49
C ASN A 83 11.25 -3.74 19.80
N ASN A 84 11.36 -3.50 18.51
CA ASN A 84 12.54 -3.84 17.74
C ASN A 84 13.43 -2.60 17.53
N TYR A 85 14.64 -2.62 18.07
CA TYR A 85 15.70 -1.63 17.83
C TYR A 85 16.82 -2.15 16.92
N GLY A 86 16.91 -3.46 16.75
CA GLY A 86 17.84 -4.17 15.88
C GLY A 86 17.23 -4.49 14.52
N VAL A 87 17.69 -5.59 13.92
CA VAL A 87 17.29 -6.01 12.57
C VAL A 87 16.37 -7.23 12.64
N VAL A 88 15.24 -7.16 11.96
CA VAL A 88 14.39 -8.32 11.68
C VAL A 88 14.38 -8.57 10.17
N THR A 89 14.68 -9.80 9.75
CA THR A 89 14.72 -10.18 8.34
C THR A 89 14.07 -11.53 8.07
N GLY A 90 13.19 -11.54 7.08
CA GLY A 90 12.75 -12.74 6.39
C GLY A 90 13.51 -12.87 5.07
N GLY A 91 13.81 -14.10 4.67
CA GLY A 91 14.29 -14.40 3.33
C GLY A 91 13.13 -14.33 2.36
N SER A 92 12.49 -15.45 2.02
CA SER A 92 11.42 -15.50 1.00
C SER A 92 10.01 -15.11 1.47
N GLY A 93 9.81 -14.89 2.77
CA GLY A 93 8.55 -14.44 3.38
C GLY A 93 8.78 -13.18 4.21
N ALA A 94 7.78 -12.67 4.92
CA ALA A 94 7.88 -11.35 5.54
C ALA A 94 8.98 -11.24 6.62
N GLY A 95 9.50 -10.02 6.86
CA GLY A 95 10.30 -9.77 8.06
C GLY A 95 9.44 -9.95 9.32
N PHE A 96 8.24 -9.38 9.30
CA PHE A 96 7.24 -9.53 10.34
C PHE A 96 5.87 -9.86 9.72
N ALA A 97 5.25 -10.96 10.14
CA ALA A 97 3.92 -11.37 9.71
C ALA A 97 2.97 -11.49 10.91
N ASN A 98 1.86 -10.76 10.86
CA ASN A 98 0.80 -10.79 11.85
C ASN A 98 -0.47 -11.42 11.28
N TYR A 99 -0.81 -12.62 11.73
CA TYR A 99 -2.08 -13.30 11.43
C TYR A 99 -3.05 -13.32 12.62
N GLY A 100 -2.56 -13.00 13.83
CA GLY A 100 -3.36 -12.89 15.05
C GLY A 100 -3.70 -11.47 15.47
N THR A 101 -3.80 -11.22 16.77
CA THR A 101 -4.01 -9.88 17.36
C THR A 101 -2.70 -9.32 17.89
N PHE A 102 -2.40 -8.09 17.51
CA PHE A 102 -1.20 -7.38 17.92
C PHE A 102 -1.59 -6.03 18.51
N SER A 103 -1.36 -5.79 19.79
CA SER A 103 -1.85 -4.54 20.42
C SER A 103 -1.02 -3.31 20.01
N ARG A 104 0.32 -3.40 20.00
CA ARG A 104 1.19 -2.26 19.62
C ARG A 104 2.59 -2.65 19.12
N GLY A 105 2.83 -2.61 17.81
CA GLY A 105 4.13 -2.86 17.19
C GLY A 105 4.98 -1.59 17.10
N VAL A 106 6.23 -1.68 17.55
CA VAL A 106 7.27 -0.66 17.42
C VAL A 106 8.46 -1.28 16.71
N SER A 107 8.81 -0.75 15.55
CA SER A 107 9.93 -1.25 14.76
C SER A 107 10.90 -0.14 14.40
N ASN A 108 12.19 -0.43 14.54
CA ASN A 108 13.29 0.34 13.97
C ASN A 108 13.57 -0.21 12.57
N THR A 109 14.33 -1.31 12.44
CA THR A 109 14.65 -1.89 11.13
C THR A 109 14.03 -3.27 10.95
N VAL A 110 13.08 -3.38 10.04
CA VAL A 110 12.62 -4.65 9.45
C VAL A 110 12.93 -4.59 7.96
N SER A 111 13.89 -5.39 7.52
CA SER A 111 14.31 -5.44 6.12
C SER A 111 14.07 -6.82 5.55
N ASN A 112 13.65 -6.88 4.30
CA ASN A 112 13.47 -8.12 3.57
C ASN A 112 14.17 -8.02 2.21
N ALA A 113 15.06 -8.97 1.95
CA ALA A 113 15.90 -8.97 0.76
C ALA A 113 15.38 -9.88 -0.36
N SER A 114 14.40 -10.77 -0.11
CA SER A 114 13.97 -11.76 -1.11
C SER A 114 12.44 -11.82 -1.29
N TYR A 115 11.95 -11.34 -2.44
CA TYR A 115 10.59 -11.50 -2.97
C TYR A 115 9.43 -11.33 -1.97
N SER A 116 9.54 -10.44 -0.97
CA SER A 116 8.47 -10.34 0.04
C SER A 116 8.41 -8.99 0.77
N THR A 117 7.41 -8.86 1.64
CA THR A 117 7.03 -7.65 2.37
C THR A 117 7.84 -7.48 3.66
N ALA A 118 8.10 -6.24 4.11
CA ALA A 118 8.71 -6.01 5.41
C ALA A 118 7.76 -6.38 6.56
N ALA A 119 6.57 -5.78 6.60
CA ALA A 119 5.52 -6.08 7.57
C ALA A 119 4.18 -6.41 6.91
N ILE A 120 3.57 -7.55 7.23
CA ILE A 120 2.22 -7.92 6.78
C ILE A 120 1.26 -8.09 7.97
N SER A 121 0.05 -7.52 7.89
CA SER A 121 -1.00 -7.71 8.88
C SER A 121 -2.26 -8.32 8.25
N GLY A 122 -2.35 -9.65 8.27
CA GLY A 122 -3.58 -10.38 7.94
C GLY A 122 -4.58 -10.45 9.10
N GLY A 123 -4.13 -10.24 10.34
CA GLY A 123 -4.97 -10.10 11.53
C GLY A 123 -5.22 -8.65 11.94
N HIS A 124 -5.35 -8.40 13.24
CA HIS A 124 -5.46 -7.04 13.81
C HIS A 124 -4.10 -6.56 14.34
N LEU A 125 -3.70 -5.34 13.98
CA LEU A 125 -2.51 -4.66 14.48
C LEU A 125 -2.87 -3.26 14.98
N GLY A 126 -2.86 -3.01 16.27
CA GLY A 126 -3.31 -1.75 16.86
C GLY A 126 -2.48 -0.54 16.39
N THR A 127 -1.16 -0.57 16.53
CA THR A 127 -0.29 0.51 16.01
C THR A 127 1.02 -0.06 15.50
N LEU A 128 1.50 0.43 14.36
CA LEU A 128 2.83 0.19 13.80
C LEU A 128 3.62 1.50 13.84
N ALA A 129 4.49 1.66 14.84
CA ALA A 129 5.38 2.81 14.94
C ALA A 129 6.73 2.47 14.29
N ASN A 130 7.08 3.18 13.22
CA ASN A 130 8.36 3.02 12.53
C ASN A 130 9.32 4.16 12.86
N GLY A 131 10.48 3.82 13.43
CA GLY A 131 11.59 4.75 13.70
C GLY A 131 12.83 4.49 12.84
N GLY A 132 12.84 3.43 12.02
CA GLY A 132 13.97 3.07 11.18
C GLY A 132 13.49 2.69 9.78
N ILE A 133 13.92 1.54 9.25
CA ILE A 133 13.61 1.12 7.88
C ILE A 133 12.66 -0.08 7.89
N LEU A 134 11.47 0.07 7.31
CA LEU A 134 10.59 -1.03 6.89
C LEU A 134 10.72 -1.20 5.37
N SER A 135 11.55 -2.13 4.93
CA SER A 135 11.83 -2.32 3.51
C SER A 135 11.52 -3.74 3.06
N GLY A 136 10.68 -3.89 2.05
CA GLY A 136 10.48 -5.16 1.35
C GLY A 136 10.47 -4.94 -0.16
N LEU A 137 10.60 -6.01 -0.93
CA LEU A 137 10.57 -5.92 -2.39
C LEU A 137 9.13 -5.58 -2.85
N GLU A 138 8.15 -6.36 -2.41
CA GLU A 138 6.72 -6.18 -2.73
C GLU A 138 6.00 -5.18 -1.79
N GLY A 139 6.68 -4.62 -0.81
CA GLY A 139 5.99 -3.71 0.11
C GLY A 139 6.76 -3.44 1.37
N GLY A 140 6.73 -2.18 1.82
CA GLY A 140 7.18 -1.86 3.17
C GLY A 140 6.17 -2.40 4.19
N VAL A 141 4.89 -2.06 4.00
CA VAL A 141 3.77 -2.53 4.83
C VAL A 141 2.62 -2.99 3.93
N VAL A 142 2.11 -4.20 4.15
CA VAL A 142 0.94 -4.74 3.44
C VAL A 142 -0.15 -5.11 4.45
N ASN A 143 -1.36 -4.59 4.24
CA ASN A 143 -2.50 -4.78 5.13
C ASN A 143 -3.71 -5.40 4.42
N PRO A 144 -3.86 -6.73 4.47
CA PRO A 144 -5.12 -7.39 4.13
C PRO A 144 -6.12 -7.50 5.29
N GLY A 145 -5.68 -7.29 6.53
CA GLY A 145 -6.51 -7.34 7.75
C GLY A 145 -6.90 -5.95 8.27
N SER A 146 -6.57 -5.66 9.52
CA SER A 146 -6.79 -4.33 10.12
C SER A 146 -5.54 -3.79 10.80
N ILE A 147 -5.25 -2.50 10.58
CA ILE A 147 -4.25 -1.73 11.33
C ILE A 147 -4.92 -0.51 11.96
N GLY A 148 -4.77 -0.29 13.25
CA GLY A 148 -5.28 0.93 13.88
C GLY A 148 -4.50 2.18 13.43
N ALA A 149 -3.17 2.17 13.54
CA ALA A 149 -2.34 3.30 13.12
C ALA A 149 -1.01 2.86 12.52
N ILE A 150 -0.55 3.53 11.47
CA ILE A 150 0.85 3.53 11.03
C ILE A 150 1.43 4.89 11.40
N VAL A 151 2.48 4.90 12.22
CA VAL A 151 3.20 6.11 12.63
C VAL A 151 4.62 6.02 12.10
N ASN A 152 4.89 6.66 10.97
CA ASN A 152 6.23 6.74 10.40
C ASN A 152 6.94 7.99 10.93
N GLY A 153 7.91 7.80 11.83
CA GLY A 153 8.69 8.87 12.47
C GLY A 153 9.54 9.66 11.48
N THR A 154 10.16 10.75 11.94
CA THR A 154 10.95 11.67 11.08
C THR A 154 12.13 10.99 10.39
N VAL A 155 12.76 10.04 11.05
CA VAL A 155 13.84 9.19 10.51
C VAL A 155 13.31 7.87 9.94
N GLY A 156 12.00 7.64 10.04
CA GLY A 156 11.33 6.44 9.55
C GLY A 156 11.26 6.40 8.03
N THR A 157 11.64 5.27 7.47
CA THR A 157 11.55 4.94 6.05
C THR A 157 10.67 3.71 5.88
N ILE A 158 9.63 3.80 5.07
CA ILE A 158 8.82 2.67 4.61
C ILE A 158 9.01 2.55 3.10
N LEU A 159 9.52 1.42 2.63
CA LEU A 159 10.00 1.28 1.26
C LEU A 159 9.55 -0.03 0.61
N SER A 160 9.01 0.06 -0.60
CA SER A 160 9.03 -1.03 -1.58
C SER A 160 10.19 -0.79 -2.54
N THR A 161 11.12 -1.74 -2.65
CA THR A 161 12.41 -1.54 -3.34
C THR A 161 12.47 -2.01 -4.78
N ASP A 162 11.53 -2.84 -5.26
CA ASP A 162 11.62 -3.39 -6.62
C ASP A 162 10.24 -3.69 -7.24
N ARG A 163 10.21 -3.66 -8.58
CA ARG A 163 9.07 -4.04 -9.40
C ARG A 163 9.27 -5.48 -9.87
N VAL A 164 9.02 -6.41 -8.97
CA VAL A 164 9.31 -7.84 -9.25
C VAL A 164 8.22 -8.51 -10.12
N SER A 165 7.01 -7.97 -10.19
CA SER A 165 5.91 -8.51 -11.02
C SER A 165 4.83 -7.45 -11.27
N THR A 166 4.06 -7.52 -12.36
CA THR A 166 2.98 -6.55 -12.65
C THR A 166 1.76 -6.67 -11.73
N ASP A 167 1.70 -7.73 -10.91
CA ASP A 167 0.44 -8.18 -10.27
C ASP A 167 0.49 -8.25 -8.74
N VAL A 168 1.63 -7.97 -8.10
CA VAL A 168 1.80 -8.10 -6.64
C VAL A 168 2.01 -6.75 -5.97
N HIS A 169 1.78 -6.73 -4.65
CA HIS A 169 1.89 -5.57 -3.79
C HIS A 169 3.12 -4.72 -4.12
N GLN A 170 2.94 -3.41 -4.15
CA GLN A 170 3.88 -2.46 -4.75
C GLN A 170 3.80 -1.06 -4.10
N GLY A 171 2.97 -0.91 -3.08
CA GLY A 171 2.96 0.27 -2.23
C GLY A 171 4.11 0.27 -1.24
N GLY A 172 4.68 1.44 -0.93
CA GLY A 172 5.41 1.60 0.33
C GLY A 172 4.52 1.18 1.50
N VAL A 173 3.28 1.68 1.49
CA VAL A 173 2.16 1.10 2.25
C VAL A 173 1.09 0.64 1.27
N GLU A 174 0.67 -0.61 1.38
CA GLU A 174 -0.42 -1.21 0.62
C GLU A 174 -1.57 -1.65 1.53
N ASN A 175 -2.78 -1.23 1.20
CA ASN A 175 -3.99 -1.52 1.96
C ASN A 175 -5.07 -2.16 1.09
N THR A 176 -5.47 -3.37 1.45
CA THR A 176 -6.68 -4.05 0.94
C THR A 176 -7.71 -4.29 2.05
N GLY A 177 -7.32 -4.13 3.32
CA GLY A 177 -8.18 -4.19 4.50
C GLY A 177 -8.50 -2.80 5.08
N THR A 178 -8.45 -2.65 6.41
CA THR A 178 -8.73 -1.38 7.10
C THR A 178 -7.49 -0.78 7.75
N ILE A 179 -7.21 0.49 7.51
CA ILE A 179 -6.23 1.29 8.27
C ILE A 179 -6.97 2.51 8.85
N ASN A 180 -6.99 2.69 10.18
CA ASN A 180 -7.67 3.88 10.73
C ASN A 180 -6.83 5.15 10.53
N SER A 181 -5.50 5.07 10.63
CA SER A 181 -4.65 6.23 10.41
C SER A 181 -3.27 5.91 9.84
N ILE A 182 -2.77 6.78 8.97
CA ILE A 182 -1.36 6.88 8.61
C ILE A 182 -0.88 8.28 9.01
N THR A 183 0.08 8.36 9.92
CA THR A 183 0.81 9.60 10.25
C THR A 183 2.23 9.48 9.74
N ASN A 184 2.55 10.20 8.65
CA ASN A 184 3.88 10.21 8.06
C ASN A 184 4.64 11.50 8.39
N LYS A 185 5.77 11.36 9.08
CA LYS A 185 6.76 12.43 9.30
C LYS A 185 8.08 12.14 8.59
N GLY A 186 8.29 10.90 8.13
CA GLY A 186 9.50 10.46 7.45
C GLY A 186 9.27 10.24 5.96
N TYR A 187 9.84 9.16 5.43
CA TYR A 187 9.79 8.81 4.02
C TYR A 187 8.95 7.55 3.79
N ILE A 188 7.96 7.63 2.90
CA ILE A 188 7.21 6.46 2.41
C ILE A 188 7.37 6.44 0.89
N ALA A 189 7.89 5.33 0.35
CA ALA A 189 8.01 5.16 -1.09
C ALA A 189 7.80 3.72 -1.56
N GLY A 190 7.40 3.59 -2.80
CA GLY A 190 7.21 2.34 -3.51
C GLY A 190 6.81 2.67 -4.94
N TRP A 191 6.38 1.67 -5.72
CA TRP A 191 5.83 1.96 -7.05
C TRP A 191 4.74 3.02 -6.94
N TRP A 192 3.86 2.81 -5.97
CA TRP A 192 3.06 3.83 -5.33
C TRP A 192 3.63 4.12 -3.95
N GLY A 193 3.63 5.39 -3.52
CA GLY A 193 4.02 5.69 -2.14
C GLY A 193 3.04 5.02 -1.16
N VAL A 194 1.75 5.33 -1.31
CA VAL A 194 0.65 4.65 -0.62
C VAL A 194 -0.40 4.18 -1.62
N ARG A 195 -0.75 2.89 -1.56
CA ARG A 195 -1.74 2.23 -2.41
C ARG A 195 -2.90 1.73 -1.56
N ASN A 196 -4.07 2.36 -1.65
CA ASN A 196 -5.31 1.87 -1.07
C ASN A 196 -6.09 1.07 -2.13
N ALA A 197 -5.76 -0.21 -2.28
CA ALA A 197 -6.22 -1.10 -3.33
C ALA A 197 -7.58 -1.76 -3.01
N GLY A 198 -8.59 -0.95 -2.69
CA GLY A 198 -9.94 -1.43 -2.35
C GLY A 198 -10.23 -1.49 -0.84
N GLY A 199 -9.26 -1.14 0.00
CA GLY A 199 -9.45 -1.06 1.45
C GLY A 199 -10.10 0.24 1.95
N LEU A 200 -10.33 0.30 3.26
CA LEU A 200 -10.71 1.51 3.98
C LEU A 200 -9.46 2.13 4.63
N LEU A 201 -9.17 3.38 4.30
CA LEU A 201 -8.18 4.20 4.99
C LEU A 201 -8.89 5.42 5.58
N VAL A 202 -9.10 5.47 6.89
CA VAL A 202 -9.93 6.54 7.47
C VAL A 202 -9.20 7.89 7.39
N THR A 203 -7.97 7.97 7.90
CA THR A 203 -7.20 9.22 7.90
C THR A 203 -5.77 9.04 7.43
N MET A 204 -5.27 10.00 6.66
CA MET A 204 -3.86 10.12 6.32
C MET A 204 -3.40 11.55 6.63
N ALA A 205 -2.36 11.68 7.46
CA ALA A 205 -1.70 12.95 7.74
C ALA A 205 -0.23 12.85 7.31
N ASN A 206 0.16 13.65 6.34
CA ASN A 206 1.52 13.70 5.81
C ASN A 206 2.18 15.04 6.14
N SER A 207 3.30 14.97 6.86
CA SER A 207 4.25 16.08 7.06
C SER A 207 5.67 15.73 6.62
N GLY A 208 5.88 14.47 6.20
CA GLY A 208 7.11 14.00 5.56
C GLY A 208 6.93 13.88 4.05
N THR A 209 7.58 12.89 3.44
CA THR A 209 7.50 12.62 1.99
C THR A 209 6.77 11.31 1.73
N ILE A 210 5.80 11.34 0.81
CA ILE A 210 5.19 10.17 0.18
C ILE A 210 5.53 10.23 -1.31
N LYS A 211 6.23 9.22 -1.83
CA LYS A 211 6.72 9.22 -3.22
C LYS A 211 6.36 7.93 -3.96
N GLY A 212 5.68 8.07 -5.09
CA GLY A 212 5.62 7.03 -6.12
C GLY A 212 6.92 7.08 -6.92
N THR A 213 7.67 5.99 -6.91
CA THR A 213 8.97 5.91 -7.61
C THR A 213 8.79 5.81 -9.12
N ASP A 214 7.71 5.15 -9.56
CA ASP A 214 7.38 4.92 -10.98
C ASP A 214 5.89 5.23 -11.30
N ARG A 215 5.05 5.48 -10.30
CA ARG A 215 3.62 5.86 -10.44
C ARG A 215 3.27 7.04 -9.54
N SER A 216 2.14 6.95 -8.84
CA SER A 216 1.55 8.06 -8.09
C SER A 216 2.02 8.04 -6.64
N GLY A 217 2.11 9.22 -6.01
CA GLY A 217 2.40 9.32 -4.58
C GLY A 217 1.35 8.59 -3.76
N VAL A 218 0.08 8.94 -3.97
CA VAL A 218 -1.07 8.25 -3.38
C VAL A 218 -1.98 7.71 -4.49
N TYR A 219 -2.36 6.46 -4.36
CA TYR A 219 -3.22 5.75 -5.30
C TYR A 219 -4.41 5.13 -4.57
N ASN A 220 -5.61 5.65 -4.84
CA ASN A 220 -6.83 5.21 -4.18
C ASN A 220 -7.79 4.52 -5.14
N TRP A 221 -8.12 3.26 -4.82
CA TRP A 221 -9.21 2.48 -5.41
C TRP A 221 -10.24 2.04 -4.37
N GLY A 222 -9.96 2.26 -3.08
CA GLY A 222 -10.90 2.02 -1.98
C GLY A 222 -11.48 3.34 -1.47
N SER A 223 -11.71 3.41 -0.17
CA SER A 223 -12.20 4.63 0.48
C SER A 223 -11.11 5.28 1.33
N ILE A 224 -10.89 6.58 1.11
CA ILE A 224 -10.13 7.46 2.01
C ILE A 224 -11.10 8.49 2.60
N SER A 225 -11.28 8.55 3.91
CA SER A 225 -12.19 9.57 4.46
C SER A 225 -11.54 10.96 4.46
N SER A 226 -10.30 11.07 4.92
CA SER A 226 -9.55 12.33 4.97
C SER A 226 -8.07 12.15 4.62
N LEU A 227 -7.59 12.94 3.65
CA LEU A 227 -6.18 13.06 3.30
C LEU A 227 -5.71 14.48 3.59
N VAL A 228 -4.78 14.61 4.54
CA VAL A 228 -4.21 15.88 4.96
C VAL A 228 -2.72 15.90 4.61
N ASN A 229 -2.34 16.77 3.68
CA ASN A 229 -0.95 17.07 3.39
C ASN A 229 -0.58 18.39 4.09
N LEU A 230 0.11 18.28 5.22
CA LEU A 230 0.50 19.38 6.09
C LEU A 230 1.63 20.21 5.47
N ALA A 231 1.85 21.41 6.01
CA ALA A 231 3.00 22.23 5.65
C ALA A 231 4.32 21.45 5.83
N GLY A 232 5.22 21.57 4.86
CA GLY A 232 6.45 20.76 4.78
C GLY A 232 6.24 19.34 4.23
N GLY A 233 4.99 18.85 4.18
CA GLY A 233 4.65 17.57 3.58
C GLY A 233 4.74 17.60 2.05
N VAL A 234 5.30 16.54 1.47
CA VAL A 234 5.39 16.33 0.03
C VAL A 234 4.69 15.04 -0.36
N ILE A 235 3.76 15.11 -1.31
CA ILE A 235 3.20 13.96 -1.99
C ILE A 235 3.58 14.07 -3.47
N SER A 236 4.37 13.13 -3.97
CA SER A 236 4.90 13.17 -5.34
C SER A 236 4.63 11.88 -6.09
N GLY A 237 4.08 12.00 -7.29
CA GLY A 237 4.20 10.98 -8.34
C GLY A 237 5.33 11.31 -9.30
N VAL A 238 5.54 10.43 -10.28
CA VAL A 238 6.42 10.67 -11.43
C VAL A 238 5.77 11.58 -12.49
N THR A 239 6.55 12.01 -13.48
CA THR A 239 6.16 12.98 -14.52
C THR A 239 4.99 12.56 -15.41
N TYR A 240 4.70 11.26 -15.54
CA TYR A 240 3.53 10.76 -16.29
C TYR A 240 2.42 10.22 -15.38
N ALA A 241 2.51 10.44 -14.08
CA ALA A 241 1.56 9.98 -13.07
C ALA A 241 1.01 11.13 -12.22
N TYR A 242 0.35 10.83 -11.11
CA TYR A 242 -0.30 11.82 -10.26
C TYR A 242 0.42 11.99 -8.93
N GLY A 243 0.37 13.17 -8.32
CA GLY A 243 0.65 13.28 -6.88
C GLY A 243 -0.33 12.40 -6.10
N ILE A 244 -1.62 12.63 -6.31
CA ILE A 244 -2.73 11.84 -5.77
C ILE A 244 -3.64 11.42 -6.93
N VAL A 245 -4.00 10.14 -7.02
CA VAL A 245 -5.07 9.70 -7.92
C VAL A 245 -6.13 8.91 -7.17
N ASN A 246 -7.37 9.31 -7.37
CA ASN A 246 -8.56 8.57 -7.00
C ASN A 246 -9.13 7.91 -8.26
N GLY A 247 -9.38 6.61 -8.22
CA GLY A 247 -9.88 5.90 -9.39
C GLY A 247 -10.78 4.72 -9.07
N THR A 248 -11.13 3.96 -10.11
CA THR A 248 -12.01 2.80 -10.03
C THR A 248 -11.25 1.49 -10.17
N ASN A 249 -11.76 0.44 -9.53
CA ASN A 249 -11.45 -0.95 -9.86
C ASN A 249 -12.73 -1.63 -10.41
N LEU A 250 -12.59 -2.86 -10.93
CA LEU A 250 -13.67 -3.68 -11.50
C LEU A 250 -14.85 -3.91 -10.54
N THR A 251 -14.63 -3.79 -9.23
CA THR A 251 -15.63 -4.10 -8.19
C THR A 251 -16.17 -2.88 -7.43
N GLY A 252 -15.66 -1.67 -7.70
CA GLY A 252 -16.08 -0.47 -6.97
C GLY A 252 -15.36 0.81 -7.37
N ALA A 253 -15.98 1.94 -7.03
CA ALA A 253 -15.40 3.27 -7.25
C ALA A 253 -14.66 3.76 -6.00
N GLY A 254 -13.45 4.29 -6.20
CA GLY A 254 -12.71 4.93 -5.14
C GLY A 254 -13.37 6.20 -4.65
N GLY A 255 -13.37 6.43 -3.34
CA GLY A 255 -13.86 7.64 -2.70
C GLY A 255 -12.77 8.33 -1.91
N ILE A 256 -12.60 9.63 -2.09
CA ILE A 256 -11.85 10.48 -1.15
C ILE A 256 -12.79 11.52 -0.57
N GLY A 257 -13.06 11.49 0.73
CA GLY A 257 -13.98 12.45 1.36
C GLY A 257 -13.43 13.88 1.28
N THR A 258 -12.27 14.14 1.87
CA THR A 258 -11.62 15.45 1.83
C THR A 258 -10.12 15.33 1.56
N ILE A 259 -9.61 16.22 0.70
CA ILE A 259 -8.18 16.51 0.54
C ILE A 259 -7.93 17.90 1.14
N SER A 260 -7.12 17.97 2.18
CA SER A 260 -6.65 19.24 2.76
C SER A 260 -5.16 19.38 2.51
N ASN A 261 -4.76 20.34 1.68
CA ASN A 261 -3.38 20.56 1.29
C ASN A 261 -2.88 21.94 1.75
N THR A 262 -1.88 21.92 2.63
CA THR A 262 -1.05 23.06 3.03
C THR A 262 0.43 22.83 2.65
N GLY A 263 0.78 21.61 2.20
CA GLY A 263 2.10 21.23 1.70
C GLY A 263 2.21 21.27 0.17
N THR A 264 3.04 20.39 -0.38
CA THR A 264 3.23 20.23 -1.83
C THR A 264 2.64 18.91 -2.32
N ILE A 265 1.81 18.98 -3.36
CA ILE A 265 1.35 17.83 -4.14
C ILE A 265 1.83 18.01 -5.57
N VAL A 266 2.54 17.02 -6.12
CA VAL A 266 3.13 17.12 -7.45
C VAL A 266 3.14 15.80 -8.22
N GLY A 267 2.97 15.87 -9.53
CA GLY A 267 3.12 14.75 -10.45
C GLY A 267 3.05 15.27 -11.89
N GLY A 268 2.91 14.40 -12.88
CA GLY A 268 2.44 14.80 -14.21
C GLY A 268 1.16 15.61 -14.15
N SER A 269 0.23 15.18 -13.28
CA SER A 269 -0.85 15.98 -12.72
C SER A 269 -0.77 15.99 -11.20
N GLY A 270 -1.23 17.05 -10.54
CA GLY A 270 -1.20 17.13 -9.07
C GLY A 270 -2.18 16.13 -8.44
N ILE A 271 -3.47 16.31 -8.70
CA ILE A 271 -4.57 15.45 -8.25
C ILE A 271 -5.35 14.94 -9.47
N GLY A 272 -5.64 13.64 -9.53
CA GLY A 272 -6.50 13.03 -10.54
C GLY A 272 -7.72 12.36 -9.91
N ASN A 273 -8.89 12.53 -10.50
CA ASN A 273 -10.10 11.79 -10.16
C ASN A 273 -10.60 11.09 -11.42
N ASN A 274 -10.16 9.85 -11.63
CA ASN A 274 -10.18 9.21 -12.93
C ASN A 274 -10.91 7.87 -12.89
N SER A 275 -11.99 7.75 -13.65
CA SER A 275 -12.59 6.45 -13.92
C SER A 275 -12.01 5.80 -15.17
N SER A 276 -11.76 4.50 -15.10
CA SER A 276 -11.61 3.64 -16.29
C SER A 276 -12.93 2.95 -16.69
N SER A 277 -13.98 3.11 -15.89
CA SER A 277 -15.31 2.51 -16.08
C SER A 277 -16.33 3.56 -16.50
N ALA A 278 -17.18 3.20 -17.48
CA ALA A 278 -18.29 4.05 -17.89
C ALA A 278 -19.46 4.06 -16.88
N THR A 279 -19.45 3.19 -15.87
CA THR A 279 -20.55 2.99 -14.92
C THR A 279 -20.17 3.24 -13.47
N LEU A 280 -18.88 3.12 -13.15
CA LEU A 280 -18.35 3.41 -11.82
C LEU A 280 -17.63 4.75 -11.91
N HIS A 281 -17.94 5.67 -11.00
CA HIS A 281 -17.37 7.01 -11.02
C HIS A 281 -16.74 7.31 -9.67
N PRO A 282 -15.42 7.53 -9.61
CA PRO A 282 -14.76 7.86 -8.36
C PRO A 282 -15.18 9.27 -7.93
N SER A 283 -15.27 9.46 -6.62
CA SER A 283 -15.67 10.76 -6.06
C SER A 283 -14.61 11.32 -5.13
N ILE A 284 -14.31 12.61 -5.32
CA ILE A 284 -13.63 13.41 -4.32
C ILE A 284 -14.67 14.40 -3.77
N GLY A 285 -14.89 14.43 -2.46
CA GLY A 285 -15.82 15.40 -1.87
C GLY A 285 -15.25 16.81 -2.00
N THR A 286 -14.35 17.18 -1.09
CA THR A 286 -13.82 18.54 -1.01
C THR A 286 -12.30 18.57 -1.14
N ILE A 287 -11.80 19.53 -1.92
CA ILE A 287 -10.38 19.90 -1.97
C ILE A 287 -10.21 21.27 -1.32
N LEU A 288 -9.55 21.32 -0.16
CA LEU A 288 -9.13 22.53 0.53
C LEU A 288 -7.64 22.74 0.26
N ASN A 289 -7.27 23.76 -0.52
CA ASN A 289 -5.89 24.01 -0.89
C ASN A 289 -5.41 25.40 -0.46
N THR A 290 -4.46 25.42 0.46
CA THR A 290 -3.64 26.61 0.78
C THR A 290 -2.16 26.39 0.45
N GLY A 291 -1.77 25.16 0.11
CA GLY A 291 -0.42 24.79 -0.35
C GLY A 291 -0.25 24.82 -1.87
N LEU A 292 0.80 24.14 -2.33
CA LEU A 292 1.14 23.98 -3.75
C LEU A 292 0.55 22.68 -4.30
N ILE A 293 -0.17 22.79 -5.42
CA ILE A 293 -0.56 21.66 -6.26
C ILE A 293 0.03 21.94 -7.64
N LEU A 294 1.03 21.15 -8.05
CA LEU A 294 1.78 21.36 -9.27
C LEU A 294 1.64 20.18 -10.21
N ALA A 295 1.54 20.51 -11.49
CA ALA A 295 1.67 19.57 -12.57
C ALA A 295 3.01 19.85 -13.27
N GLN A 296 3.87 18.84 -13.37
CA GLN A 296 5.16 18.98 -14.04
C GLN A 296 5.02 18.87 -15.56
N GLY A 297 3.83 18.48 -16.05
CA GLY A 297 3.70 17.98 -17.42
C GLY A 297 4.40 16.63 -17.56
N GLY A 298 4.04 15.91 -18.61
CA GLY A 298 4.60 14.61 -18.90
C GLY A 298 4.67 14.37 -20.40
N THR A 299 5.23 13.23 -20.79
CA THR A 299 5.15 12.73 -22.16
C THR A 299 4.40 11.40 -22.16
N VAL A 300 3.23 11.34 -22.79
CA VAL A 300 2.54 10.07 -23.06
C VAL A 300 2.98 9.62 -24.45
N ASN A 301 3.72 8.50 -24.54
CA ASN A 301 4.29 7.99 -25.80
C ASN A 301 5.11 9.03 -26.58
N GLY A 302 5.88 9.87 -25.86
CA GLY A 302 6.71 10.91 -26.47
C GLY A 302 5.99 12.22 -26.81
N VAL A 303 4.67 12.32 -26.59
CA VAL A 303 3.91 13.57 -26.80
C VAL A 303 3.80 14.35 -25.49
N PRO A 304 4.32 15.59 -25.40
CA PRO A 304 4.14 16.45 -24.24
C PRO A 304 2.65 16.67 -23.96
N THR A 305 2.19 16.24 -22.79
CA THR A 305 0.84 16.55 -22.30
C THR A 305 0.95 17.69 -21.29
N PRO A 306 0.19 18.79 -21.46
CA PRO A 306 0.12 19.85 -20.46
C PRO A 306 -0.30 19.25 -19.12
N GLY A 307 0.54 19.40 -18.11
CA GLY A 307 0.17 18.99 -16.76
C GLY A 307 -0.95 19.88 -16.24
N VAL A 308 -1.97 19.29 -15.59
CA VAL A 308 -3.01 20.04 -14.88
C VAL A 308 -2.92 19.82 -13.38
N GLY A 309 -3.10 20.89 -12.60
CA GLY A 309 -3.03 20.82 -11.13
C GLY A 309 -4.07 19.85 -10.57
N VAL A 310 -5.31 19.94 -11.04
CA VAL A 310 -6.40 19.00 -10.74
C VAL A 310 -7.02 18.51 -12.04
N GLN A 311 -7.09 17.18 -12.21
CA GLN A 311 -7.73 16.51 -13.33
C GLN A 311 -8.96 15.75 -12.83
N ASN A 312 -10.10 15.91 -13.48
CA ASN A 312 -11.30 15.12 -13.20
C ASN A 312 -11.77 14.46 -14.49
N VAL A 313 -11.57 13.16 -14.63
CA VAL A 313 -11.94 12.39 -15.82
C VAL A 313 -13.01 11.38 -15.42
N TYR A 314 -14.26 11.70 -15.77
CA TYR A 314 -15.45 10.89 -15.44
C TYR A 314 -15.76 10.74 -13.93
N GLY A 315 -15.12 11.48 -13.03
CA GLY A 315 -15.46 11.46 -11.60
C GLY A 315 -16.28 12.68 -11.15
N THR A 316 -16.66 12.71 -9.88
CA THR A 316 -17.30 13.86 -9.25
C THR A 316 -16.34 14.54 -8.27
N ILE A 317 -16.15 15.85 -8.40
CA ILE A 317 -15.53 16.69 -7.37
C ILE A 317 -16.60 17.64 -6.86
N THR A 318 -16.96 17.57 -5.57
CA THR A 318 -18.05 18.40 -5.02
C THR A 318 -17.64 19.85 -4.85
N SER A 319 -16.43 20.12 -4.34
CA SER A 319 -15.93 21.49 -4.19
C SER A 319 -14.41 21.60 -4.20
N ILE A 320 -13.92 22.73 -4.72
CA ILE A 320 -12.51 23.14 -4.62
C ILE A 320 -12.48 24.54 -4.01
N THR A 321 -11.77 24.69 -2.90
CA THR A 321 -11.49 25.99 -2.28
C THR A 321 -9.98 26.19 -2.31
N ALA A 322 -9.50 27.22 -3.01
CA ALA A 322 -8.08 27.44 -3.21
C ALA A 322 -7.65 28.88 -2.88
N ASN A 323 -6.71 29.01 -1.95
CA ASN A 323 -6.05 30.28 -1.59
C ASN A 323 -4.52 30.25 -1.85
N GLY A 324 -3.99 29.16 -2.43
CA GLY A 324 -2.55 28.98 -2.74
C GLY A 324 -2.21 29.17 -4.22
N THR A 325 -0.94 29.44 -4.52
CA THR A 325 -0.41 29.54 -5.89
C THR A 325 -0.36 28.17 -6.56
N GLY A 326 -1.17 27.94 -7.60
CA GLY A 326 -1.13 26.71 -8.41
C GLY A 326 -2.48 26.03 -8.65
N ALA A 327 -3.54 26.40 -7.92
CA ALA A 327 -4.85 25.77 -8.06
C ALA A 327 -5.63 26.15 -9.33
N ALA A 328 -5.14 27.12 -10.11
CA ALA A 328 -5.77 27.58 -11.34
C ALA A 328 -4.74 27.91 -12.42
N GLY A 329 -3.80 27.01 -12.69
CA GLY A 329 -2.99 27.11 -13.90
C GLY A 329 -3.84 26.72 -15.12
N THR A 330 -4.69 27.62 -15.65
CA THR A 330 -5.36 27.60 -16.99
C THR A 330 -5.88 26.25 -17.54
N GLY A 331 -6.01 25.23 -16.70
CA GLY A 331 -6.61 23.94 -16.97
C GLY A 331 -7.98 24.00 -16.36
N SER A 332 -8.98 24.18 -17.22
CA SER A 332 -10.39 24.01 -16.91
C SER A 332 -10.55 22.88 -15.89
N ILE A 333 -11.43 23.06 -14.89
CA ILE A 333 -12.18 21.90 -14.41
C ILE A 333 -12.85 21.40 -15.70
N ILE A 334 -12.27 20.42 -16.38
CA ILE A 334 -12.97 19.68 -17.42
C ILE A 334 -13.91 18.78 -16.62
N ALA A 335 -14.94 19.39 -16.03
CA ALA A 335 -16.12 18.66 -15.60
C ALA A 335 -16.53 17.89 -16.85
N GLY A 336 -16.57 16.57 -16.74
CA GLY A 336 -16.64 15.68 -17.88
C GLY A 336 -17.63 16.18 -18.93
N VAL A 337 -17.21 16.10 -20.18
CA VAL A 337 -18.16 16.01 -21.29
C VAL A 337 -19.21 15.00 -20.85
N ALA A 338 -20.50 15.41 -20.86
CA ALA A 338 -21.60 14.51 -20.58
C ALA A 338 -21.33 13.18 -21.31
N PRO A 339 -21.62 12.01 -20.69
CA PRO A 339 -21.44 10.74 -21.38
C PRO A 339 -22.09 10.89 -22.76
N PRO A 340 -21.42 10.50 -23.87
CA PRO A 340 -22.06 10.58 -25.17
C PRO A 340 -23.42 9.93 -24.99
N THR A 341 -24.49 10.73 -25.15
CA THR A 341 -25.87 10.25 -25.19
C THR A 341 -25.82 8.95 -25.95
N ALA A 342 -26.25 7.88 -25.29
CA ALA A 342 -26.20 6.52 -25.82
C ALA A 342 -26.38 6.61 -27.33
N CYS A 343 -25.34 6.23 -28.08
CA CYS A 343 -25.53 5.94 -29.48
C CYS A 343 -26.59 4.82 -29.50
N THR A 344 -27.85 5.20 -29.64
CA THR A 344 -28.88 4.32 -30.17
C THR A 344 -28.45 4.05 -31.59
N SER A 345 -27.48 3.15 -31.74
CA SER A 345 -27.31 2.38 -32.96
C SER A 345 -28.70 1.79 -33.22
N PRO A 346 -29.34 2.11 -34.36
CA PRO A 346 -30.39 1.23 -34.83
C PRO A 346 -29.71 -0.11 -35.04
N SER A 347 -30.20 -1.13 -34.32
CA SER A 347 -29.92 -2.53 -34.58
C SER A 347 -30.25 -2.84 -36.05
N ALA A 348 -29.32 -2.59 -36.95
CA ALA A 348 -29.30 -3.18 -38.26
C ALA A 348 -28.83 -4.62 -38.07
N SER A 349 -29.82 -5.50 -37.92
CA SER A 349 -29.70 -6.95 -38.07
C SER A 349 -28.78 -7.25 -39.27
N ARG A 350 -27.56 -7.70 -38.98
CA ARG A 350 -26.64 -8.21 -39.98
C ARG A 350 -27.01 -9.67 -40.23
N THR A 351 -28.10 -9.89 -40.96
CA THR A 351 -28.36 -11.18 -41.59
C THR A 351 -27.34 -11.36 -42.71
N THR A 352 -26.40 -12.27 -42.50
CA THR A 352 -25.56 -12.81 -43.57
C THR A 352 -26.45 -13.51 -44.60
N PRO A 353 -26.40 -13.17 -45.90
CA PRO A 353 -27.12 -13.93 -46.91
C PRO A 353 -26.49 -15.31 -47.06
N ALA A 354 -27.31 -16.35 -47.12
CA ALA A 354 -26.88 -17.70 -47.46
C ALA A 354 -26.25 -17.73 -48.86
N PRO A 355 -25.22 -18.56 -49.10
CA PRO A 355 -24.63 -18.69 -50.43
C PRO A 355 -25.66 -19.27 -51.41
N SER A 356 -25.88 -18.54 -52.50
CA SER A 356 -26.75 -18.92 -53.61
C SER A 356 -26.23 -20.17 -54.32
N ALA A 357 -27.13 -21.14 -54.54
CA ALA A 357 -26.88 -22.36 -55.30
C ALA A 357 -26.54 -22.05 -56.78
N PRO A 358 -25.68 -22.84 -57.44
CA PRO A 358 -25.36 -22.64 -58.85
C PRO A 358 -26.56 -23.01 -59.75
N SER A 359 -26.89 -22.10 -60.66
CA SER A 359 -27.93 -22.24 -61.68
C SER A 359 -27.57 -23.30 -62.73
N ALA A 360 -28.55 -24.15 -63.08
CA ALA A 360 -28.45 -25.15 -64.13
C ALA A 360 -28.34 -24.50 -65.54
N PRO A 361 -27.64 -25.13 -66.50
CA PRO A 361 -27.52 -24.60 -67.85
C PRO A 361 -28.79 -24.85 -68.67
N THR A 362 -29.26 -23.83 -69.38
CA THR A 362 -30.31 -23.94 -70.41
C THR A 362 -29.77 -24.60 -71.69
N PRO A 363 -30.55 -25.45 -72.38
CA PRO A 363 -30.13 -26.07 -73.64
C PRO A 363 -30.20 -25.08 -74.81
N PRO A 364 -29.39 -25.29 -75.87
CA PRO A 364 -29.34 -24.41 -77.03
C PRO A 364 -30.52 -24.68 -78.00
N PRO A 365 -30.79 -23.75 -78.93
CA PRO A 365 -31.78 -23.95 -80.00
C PRO A 365 -31.39 -25.05 -80.98
#